data_AF-A0A8X7W6S5-F1
#
_entry.id   AF-A0A8X7W6S5-F1
#
_cell.length_a   1.000
_cell.length_b   1.000
_cell.length_c   1.000
_cell.angle_alpha   90.00
_cell.angle_beta   90.00
_cell.angle_gamma   90.00
#
_symmetry.space_group_name_H-M   'P 1'
#
loop_
_entity.id
_entity.type
_entity.pdbx_description
1 polymer ?
#
loop_
_entity_poly.entity_id
_entity_poly.type
_entity_poly.pdbx_seq_one_letter_code
_entity_poly.pdbx_strand_id
1 'polypeptide(L)'
;MPYWLDQFMRDNIGVGPKMIIEKSLTATDLNTNNGRLSMPSSQIVDKDFMTKEEKRSLSFAGRLGRNYRWNQVVEDVELQEKDNIRLWSFHSDGKLFFALILLPPSTVTPGRETVILEKT
;
A
#
# COMPACT_ATOMS: atom_id res chain seq x y z
N MET A 1 -3.85 -12.71 3.03
CA MET A 1 -2.62 -11.90 3.12
C MET A 1 -1.45 -12.71 2.57
N PRO A 2 -0.48 -12.11 1.87
CA PRO A 2 0.69 -12.83 1.34
C PRO A 2 1.54 -13.45 2.45
N TYR A 3 2.24 -14.54 2.13
CA TYR A 3 3.10 -15.25 3.09
C TYR A 3 4.20 -14.35 3.66
N TRP A 4 4.87 -13.55 2.82
CA TRP A 4 5.93 -12.64 3.29
C TRP A 4 5.42 -11.64 4.33
N LEU A 5 4.16 -11.19 4.22
CA LEU A 5 3.57 -10.24 5.16
C LEU A 5 3.23 -10.93 6.47
N ASP A 6 2.71 -12.17 6.41
CA ASP A 6 2.49 -12.99 7.61
C ASP A 6 3.81 -13.24 8.36
N GLN A 7 4.87 -13.63 7.64
CA GLN A 7 6.19 -13.85 8.21
C GLN A 7 6.76 -12.57 8.84
N PHE A 8 6.72 -11.45 8.11
CA PHE A 8 7.17 -10.16 8.62
C PHE A 8 6.45 -9.77 9.91
N MET A 9 5.13 -9.95 9.97
CA MET A 9 4.35 -9.69 11.18
C MET A 9 4.77 -10.62 12.32
N ARG A 10 4.97 -11.91 12.09
CA ARG A 10 5.44 -12.84 13.14
C ARG A 10 6.78 -12.41 13.73
N ASP A 11 7.71 -12.01 12.86
CA ASP A 11 9.06 -11.60 13.27
C ASP A 11 9.07 -10.25 14.00
N ASN A 12 8.05 -9.41 13.77
CA ASN A 12 7.94 -8.06 14.33
C ASN A 12 6.78 -7.90 15.33
N ILE A 13 6.23 -9.00 15.88
CA ILE A 13 5.10 -8.96 16.84
C ILE A 13 3.93 -8.13 16.28
N GLY A 14 3.67 -8.29 14.98
CA GLY A 14 2.61 -7.65 14.24
C GLY A 14 1.25 -8.25 14.57
N VAL A 15 0.25 -7.40 14.76
CA VAL A 15 -1.12 -7.79 15.13
C VAL A 15 -2.16 -7.03 14.29
N GLY A 16 -3.35 -7.60 14.21
CA GLY A 16 -4.50 -6.95 13.58
C GLY A 16 -4.35 -6.61 12.10
N PRO A 17 -3.86 -7.52 11.22
CA PRO A 17 -3.79 -7.25 9.80
C PRO A 17 -5.17 -7.01 9.22
N LYS A 18 -5.34 -5.89 8.53
CA LYS A 18 -6.58 -5.49 7.86
C LYS A 18 -6.26 -5.05 6.44
N MET A 19 -6.96 -5.61 5.45
CA MET A 19 -6.92 -5.07 4.09
C MET A 19 -7.80 -3.83 4.07
N ILE A 20 -7.20 -2.67 3.78
CA ILE A 20 -7.91 -1.39 3.88
C ILE A 20 -8.35 -0.87 2.53
N ILE A 21 -7.57 -1.09 1.46
CA ILE A 21 -7.93 -0.68 0.09
C ILE A 21 -7.43 -1.72 -0.91
N GLU A 22 -8.26 -2.02 -1.90
CA GLU A 22 -7.85 -2.57 -3.19
C GLU A 22 -8.27 -1.58 -4.28
N LYS A 23 -7.32 -1.11 -5.10
CA LYS A 23 -7.61 -0.16 -6.18
C LYS A 23 -6.63 -0.28 -7.34
N SER A 24 -7.06 0.18 -8.50
CA SER A 24 -6.17 0.48 -9.63
C SER A 24 -5.56 1.88 -9.45
N LEU A 25 -4.26 2.02 -9.70
CA LEU A 25 -3.58 3.31 -9.68
C LEU A 25 -4.07 4.18 -10.84
N THR A 26 -4.29 5.46 -10.52
CA THR A 26 -4.70 6.49 -11.49
C THR A 26 -3.53 7.41 -11.79
N ALA A 27 -3.60 8.15 -12.91
CA ALA A 27 -2.61 9.19 -13.23
C ALA A 27 -2.38 10.19 -12.08
N THR A 28 -3.37 10.44 -11.23
CA THR A 28 -3.22 11.36 -10.08
C THR A 28 -2.37 10.79 -8.95
N ASP A 29 -2.35 9.46 -8.79
CA ASP A 29 -1.54 8.75 -7.81
C ASP A 29 -0.06 8.70 -8.24
N LEU A 30 0.22 8.74 -9.54
CA LEU A 30 1.57 8.68 -10.11
C LEU A 30 2.17 10.06 -10.38
N ASN A 31 1.36 11.12 -10.23
CA ASN A 31 1.81 12.47 -10.47
C ASN A 31 2.79 12.91 -9.36
N THR A 32 4.05 13.13 -9.75
CA THR A 32 5.13 13.49 -8.82
C THR A 32 4.88 14.81 -8.09
N ASN A 33 4.11 15.74 -8.67
CA ASN A 33 3.70 16.97 -8.00
C ASN A 33 2.67 16.72 -6.89
N ASN A 34 1.83 15.70 -7.04
CA ASN A 34 0.86 15.31 -6.01
C ASN A 34 1.54 14.51 -4.89
N GLY A 35 2.49 13.64 -5.24
CA GLY A 35 3.32 12.89 -4.29
C GLY A 35 2.54 12.10 -3.25
N ARG A 36 1.37 11.57 -3.64
CA ARG A 36 0.46 10.88 -2.71
C ARG A 36 -0.33 9.76 -3.38
N LEU A 37 -0.60 8.71 -2.61
CA LEU A 37 -1.61 7.72 -2.93
C LEU A 37 -2.99 8.21 -2.47
N SER A 38 -3.94 8.31 -3.39
CA SER A 38 -5.32 8.67 -3.07
C SER A 38 -6.04 7.50 -2.42
N MET A 39 -6.54 7.73 -1.20
CA MET A 39 -7.32 6.79 -0.39
C MET A 39 -8.71 7.36 -0.09
N PRO A 40 -9.63 7.40 -1.07
CA PRO A 40 -10.97 7.92 -0.84
C PRO A 40 -11.71 7.04 0.17
N SER A 41 -12.40 7.67 1.11
CA SER A 41 -13.08 6.98 2.22
C SER A 41 -14.15 5.98 1.80
N SER A 42 -14.66 6.10 0.56
CA SER A 42 -15.60 5.16 -0.07
C SER A 42 -14.95 3.83 -0.48
N GLN A 43 -13.63 3.80 -0.70
CA GLN A 43 -12.87 2.60 -1.06
C GLN A 43 -12.24 1.91 0.15
N ILE A 44 -12.37 2.50 1.35
CA ILE A 44 -11.83 1.93 2.58
C ILE A 44 -12.76 0.81 3.04
N VAL A 45 -12.24 -0.42 3.05
CA VAL A 45 -12.97 -1.64 3.41
C VAL A 45 -13.18 -1.74 4.92
N ASP A 46 -12.13 -1.47 5.71
CA ASP A 46 -12.19 -1.45 7.17
C ASP A 46 -11.85 -0.04 7.67
N LYS A 47 -12.83 0.66 8.26
CA LYS A 47 -12.68 2.05 8.76
C LYS A 47 -12.15 2.13 10.20
N ASP A 48 -12.02 0.99 10.86
CA ASP A 48 -11.52 0.82 12.22
C ASP A 48 -10.10 0.24 12.20
N PHE A 49 -9.36 0.50 11.12
CA PHE A 49 -7.95 0.17 10.99
C PHE A 49 -7.02 1.09 11.80
N MET A 50 -7.54 2.17 12.37
CA MET A 50 -6.79 3.14 13.17
C MET A 50 -7.42 3.35 14.53
N THR A 51 -6.57 3.53 15.54
CA THR A 51 -7.01 3.99 16.88
C THR A 51 -7.45 5.46 16.85
N LYS A 52 -8.13 5.90 17.91
CA LYS A 52 -8.57 7.30 18.03
C LYS A 52 -7.37 8.25 18.09
N GLU A 53 -6.31 7.84 18.76
CA GLU A 53 -5.04 8.56 18.91
C GLU A 53 -4.33 8.71 17.56
N GLU A 54 -4.31 7.65 16.75
CA GLU A 54 -3.69 7.67 15.41
C GLU A 54 -4.48 8.54 14.44
N LYS A 55 -5.82 8.51 14.50
CA LYS A 55 -6.69 9.40 13.73
C LYS A 55 -6.41 10.88 14.05
N ARG A 56 -6.18 11.20 15.33
CA ARG A 56 -5.79 12.56 15.77
C ARG A 56 -4.39 12.95 15.29
N SER A 57 -3.46 12.00 15.26
CA SER A 57 -2.09 12.25 14.81
C SER A 57 -2.02 12.44 13.28
N LEU A 58 -2.82 11.70 12.51
CA LEU A 58 -2.94 11.89 11.06
C LEU A 58 -3.62 13.21 10.69
N SER A 59 -4.62 13.68 11.44
CA SER A 59 -5.23 14.99 11.13
C SER A 59 -4.24 16.14 11.34
N PHE A 60 -3.25 15.96 12.21
CA PHE A 60 -2.14 16.89 12.41
C PHE A 60 -1.07 16.74 11.31
N ALA A 61 -0.67 15.51 10.97
CA ALA A 61 0.34 15.24 9.93
C ALA A 61 -0.16 15.55 8.51
N GLY A 62 -1.45 15.33 8.22
CA GLY A 62 -2.08 15.66 6.94
C GLY A 62 -2.11 17.16 6.64
N ARG A 63 -1.94 18.01 7.67
CA ARG A 63 -1.72 19.46 7.51
C ARG A 63 -0.27 19.82 7.18
N LEU A 64 0.67 18.89 7.37
CA LEU A 64 2.12 19.09 7.19
C LEU A 64 2.71 18.28 6.02
N GLY A 65 1.86 17.80 5.10
CA GLY A 65 2.22 17.46 3.71
C GLY A 65 3.54 16.72 3.51
N ARG A 66 3.73 15.54 4.11
CA ARG A 66 4.92 14.72 3.82
C ARG A 66 4.69 13.85 2.59
N ASN A 67 4.72 14.53 1.43
CA ASN A 67 4.57 14.01 0.08
C ASN A 67 5.82 13.25 -0.44
N TYR A 68 6.91 13.24 0.32
CA TYR A 68 8.23 12.79 -0.16
C TYR A 68 8.37 11.26 -0.27
N ARG A 69 7.59 10.49 0.50
CA ARG A 69 7.77 9.03 0.55
C ARG A 69 7.06 8.27 -0.57
N TRP A 70 5.97 8.81 -1.13
CA TRP A 70 5.19 8.09 -2.13
C TRP A 70 5.88 8.07 -3.50
N ASN A 71 6.48 9.18 -3.92
CA ASN A 71 7.23 9.21 -5.19
C ASN A 71 8.37 8.17 -5.20
N GLN A 72 9.09 8.03 -4.08
CA GLN A 72 10.12 6.99 -3.94
C GLN A 72 9.52 5.58 -4.09
N VAL A 73 8.35 5.31 -3.52
CA VAL A 73 7.66 4.03 -3.70
C VAL A 73 7.27 3.79 -5.16
N VAL A 74 6.82 4.82 -5.88
CA VAL A 74 6.50 4.72 -7.32
C VAL A 74 7.74 4.38 -8.14
N GLU A 75 8.88 4.99 -7.82
CA GLU A 75 10.16 4.73 -8.49
C GLU A 75 10.70 3.34 -8.15
N ASP A 76 10.80 2.98 -6.86
CA ASP A 76 11.39 1.71 -6.39
C ASP A 76 10.60 0.47 -6.85
N VAL A 77 9.27 0.61 -7.00
CA VAL A 77 8.36 -0.48 -7.39
C VAL A 77 7.99 -0.38 -8.88
N GLU A 78 8.45 0.65 -9.59
CA GLU A 78 8.13 0.94 -11.00
C GLU A 78 6.63 0.95 -11.29
N LEU A 79 5.84 1.60 -10.42
CA LEU A 79 4.38 1.61 -10.50
C LEU A 79 3.88 2.31 -11.77
N GLN A 80 2.91 1.70 -12.43
CA GLN A 80 2.29 2.17 -13.67
C GLN A 80 0.80 2.43 -13.49
N GLU A 81 0.24 3.22 -14.41
CA GLU A 81 -1.20 3.46 -14.41
C GLU A 81 -1.94 2.13 -14.67
N LYS A 82 -3.05 1.92 -13.96
CA LYS A 82 -3.84 0.66 -13.96
C LYS A 82 -3.20 -0.51 -13.23
N ASP A 83 -2.02 -0.35 -12.63
CA ASP A 83 -1.52 -1.33 -11.68
C ASP A 83 -2.51 -1.48 -10.54
N ASN A 84 -2.85 -2.73 -10.23
CA ASN A 84 -3.74 -3.05 -9.14
C ASN A 84 -2.92 -3.23 -7.88
N ILE A 85 -3.27 -2.50 -6.83
CA ILE A 85 -2.58 -2.59 -5.54
C ILE A 85 -3.56 -3.04 -4.46
N ARG A 86 -3.03 -3.72 -3.45
CA ARG A 86 -3.66 -3.85 -2.13
C ARG A 86 -2.83 -3.13 -1.10
N LEU A 87 -3.50 -2.36 -0.27
CA LEU A 87 -2.91 -1.78 0.92
C LEU A 87 -3.46 -2.48 2.15
N TRP A 88 -2.55 -2.96 2.99
CA TRP A 88 -2.85 -3.53 4.30
C TRP A 88 -2.38 -2.59 5.39
N SER A 89 -3.09 -2.60 6.51
CA SER A 89 -2.65 -2.03 7.77
C SER A 89 -2.40 -3.12 8.80
N PHE A 90 -1.46 -2.90 9.69
CA PHE A 90 -1.25 -3.72 10.88
C PHE A 90 -0.57 -2.89 11.95
N HIS A 91 -0.61 -3.36 13.20
CA HIS A 91 0.09 -2.72 14.31
C HIS A 91 1.29 -3.55 14.72
N SER A 92 2.41 -2.91 15.04
CA SER A 92 3.56 -3.54 15.67
C SER A 92 4.13 -2.53 16.67
N ASP A 93 4.43 -2.98 17.89
CA ASP A 93 4.95 -2.11 18.97
C ASP A 93 4.11 -0.82 19.17
N GLY A 94 2.78 -0.96 19.14
CA GLY A 94 1.85 0.16 19.32
C GLY A 94 1.82 1.19 18.18
N LYS A 95 2.49 0.93 17.05
CA LYS A 95 2.53 1.80 15.88
C LYS A 95 1.78 1.19 14.71
N LEU A 96 1.05 2.03 13.98
CA LEU A 96 0.41 1.67 12.72
C LEU A 96 1.44 1.57 11.58
N PHE A 97 1.42 0.45 10.88
CA PHE A 97 2.20 0.20 9.68
C PHE A 97 1.27 -0.05 8.48
N PHE A 98 1.81 0.21 7.30
CA PHE A 98 1.15 -0.11 6.04
C PHE A 98 2.04 -1.03 5.20
N ALA A 99 1.41 -2.01 4.54
CA ALA A 99 2.07 -2.87 3.58
C ALA A 99 1.37 -2.72 2.21
N LEU A 100 2.14 -2.29 1.22
CA LEU A 100 1.71 -2.19 -0.17
C LEU A 100 2.02 -3.50 -0.89
N ILE A 101 1.03 -4.04 -1.60
CA ILE A 101 1.17 -5.24 -2.43
C ILE A 101 0.76 -4.86 -3.85
N LEU A 102 1.68 -4.99 -4.80
CA LEU A 102 1.37 -4.96 -6.22
C LEU A 102 0.74 -6.30 -6.61
N LEU A 103 -0.46 -6.26 -7.18
CA LEU A 103 -1.16 -7.42 -7.69
C LEU A 103 -0.73 -7.69 -9.14
N PRO A 104 -0.69 -8.96 -9.56
CA PRO A 104 -0.47 -9.27 -10.96
C PRO A 104 -1.54 -8.59 -11.83
N PRO A 105 -1.22 -8.25 -13.10
CA PRO A 105 -2.22 -7.69 -14.01
C PRO A 105 -3.41 -8.63 -14.09
N SER A 106 -4.61 -8.10 -13.83
CA SER A 106 -5.86 -8.90 -13.88
C SER A 106 -6.18 -9.42 -15.28
N THR A 107 -5.46 -8.94 -16.29
CA THR A 107 -5.47 -9.44 -17.66
C THR A 107 -4.08 -9.94 -18.04
N VAL A 108 -3.96 -11.24 -18.30
CA VAL A 108 -2.91 -11.74 -19.18
C VAL A 108 -3.09 -11.00 -20.50
N THR A 109 -2.29 -9.96 -20.72
CA THR A 109 -2.11 -9.41 -22.06
C THR A 109 -1.17 -10.38 -22.75
N PRO A 110 -1.61 -11.14 -23.78
CA PRO A 110 -0.72 -12.04 -24.50
C PRO A 110 0.37 -11.15 -25.14
N GLY A 111 1.60 -11.25 -24.64
CA GLY A 111 2.74 -10.49 -25.18
C GLY A 111 3.75 -9.94 -24.17
N ARG A 112 3.49 -9.98 -22.86
CA ARG A 112 4.56 -9.77 -21.86
C ARG A 112 4.95 -11.12 -21.26
N GLU A 113 5.98 -11.74 -21.81
CA GLU A 113 6.58 -12.95 -21.25
C GLU A 113 7.08 -12.64 -19.83
N THR A 114 6.46 -13.30 -18.84
CA THR A 114 6.98 -13.38 -17.48
C THR A 114 8.23 -14.25 -17.53
N VAL A 115 9.42 -13.64 -17.50
CA VAL A 115 10.65 -14.38 -17.23
C VAL A 115 10.62 -14.79 -15.76
N ILE A 116 10.20 -16.03 -15.49
CA ILE A 116 10.39 -16.66 -14.19
C ILE A 116 11.86 -17.10 -14.15
N LEU A 117 12.69 -16.36 -13.42
CA LEU A 117 14.02 -16.84 -13.07
C LEU A 117 13.86 -17.94 -12.02
N GLU A 118 13.83 -19.20 -12.47
CA GLU A 118 14.15 -20.33 -11.59
C GLU A 118 15.63 -20.20 -11.20
N LYS A 119 15.90 -19.87 -9.94
CA LYS A 119 17.24 -20.04 -9.38
C LYS A 119 17.43 -21.52 -9.07
N THR A 120 18.40 -22.12 -9.77
CA THR A 120 19.00 -23.41 -9.45
C THR A 120 19.80 -23.34 -8.15
#